data_AF-A0A223E1G1-F1
#
_entry.id   AF-A0A223E1G1-F1
#
_cell.length_a   1.000
_cell.length_b   1.000
_cell.length_c   1.000
_cell.angle_alpha   90.00
_cell.angle_beta   90.00
_cell.angle_gamma   90.00
#
_symmetry.space_group_name_H-M   'P 1'
#
loop_
_entity.id
_entity.type
_entity.pdbx_description
1 polymer ?
#
loop_
_entity_poly.entity_id
_entity_poly.type
_entity_poly.pdbx_seq_one_letter_code
_entity_poly.pdbx_strand_id
1 'polypeptide(L)'
;MNLFKTITNRYKMIFICLLSSMIFLQGCFSTETKNIEDYKYAVIYTDMFEKAVIHLYNEKGKFLSKHKTKYRGMPLGAFMERPIHMNNKVYYANPQSKHNTNEFILELNKSNLQIKEIPNEDDIAPTVWTVDEEFAYMSGGDLTSSELAKTNIATGKQVASTELKGQAIHMIEHSDKLYVLTFIHSNPDDIYGIINVINKKDLSLIETIKINDMMYSSDMELVDNDLFLVKTSDGKDNQSNELIKINLKNKKIEKITLPFKSLSDMHVHKDHIFITQGDIQREPTEKKIAKLHLNSSKIDVFTTEIENYVSYIHEDQFITSDGTKIQIYNLDNFKKEKEFKLEGDESLFTSFFIND
;
A
#
# COMPACT_ATOMS: atom_id res chain seq x y z
N MET A 1 55.07 16.19 -51.52
CA MET A 1 54.68 16.90 -50.27
C MET A 1 53.17 17.21 -50.17
N ASN A 2 52.29 16.66 -51.03
CA ASN A 2 50.84 16.93 -51.02
C ASN A 2 49.95 15.74 -50.64
N LEU A 3 50.48 14.52 -50.49
CA LEU A 3 49.66 13.36 -50.08
C LEU A 3 49.40 13.32 -48.56
N PHE A 4 50.41 13.68 -47.75
CA PHE A 4 50.33 13.62 -46.30
C PHE A 4 49.38 14.67 -45.68
N LYS A 5 49.26 15.87 -46.29
CA LYS A 5 48.32 16.92 -45.86
C LYS A 5 46.85 16.54 -46.10
N THR A 6 46.57 15.83 -47.19
CA THR A 6 45.20 15.42 -47.55
C THR A 6 44.69 14.29 -46.65
N ILE A 7 45.60 13.38 -46.26
CA ILE A 7 45.30 12.29 -45.35
C ILE A 7 45.01 12.82 -43.93
N THR A 8 45.81 13.77 -43.43
CA THR A 8 45.58 14.39 -42.10
C THR A 8 44.29 15.20 -42.02
N ASN A 9 43.89 15.89 -43.11
CA ASN A 9 42.61 16.61 -43.15
C ASN A 9 41.39 15.69 -43.19
N ARG A 10 41.45 14.54 -43.87
CA ARG A 10 40.35 13.56 -43.89
C ARG A 10 40.13 12.92 -42.53
N TYR A 11 41.19 12.55 -41.82
CA TYR A 11 41.06 11.99 -40.47
C TYR A 11 40.59 13.02 -39.45
N LYS A 12 41.01 14.30 -39.56
CA LYS A 12 40.45 15.39 -38.74
C LYS A 12 38.96 15.56 -38.95
N MET A 13 38.48 15.52 -40.19
CA MET A 13 37.06 15.68 -40.50
C MET A 13 36.23 14.51 -39.96
N ILE A 14 36.73 13.27 -40.10
CA ILE A 14 36.10 12.06 -39.53
C ILE A 14 36.06 12.12 -38.00
N PHE A 15 37.14 12.58 -37.36
CA PHE A 15 37.22 12.70 -35.90
C PHE A 15 36.27 13.78 -35.35
N ILE A 16 36.12 14.91 -36.06
CA ILE A 16 35.15 15.97 -35.72
C ILE A 16 33.71 15.45 -35.90
N CYS A 17 33.42 14.71 -36.97
CA CYS A 17 32.11 14.08 -37.17
C CYS A 17 31.78 13.06 -36.06
N LEU A 18 32.75 12.23 -35.65
CA LEU A 18 32.61 11.29 -34.54
C LEU A 18 32.38 11.99 -33.20
N LEU A 19 33.13 13.06 -32.90
CA LEU A 19 32.89 13.86 -31.69
C LEU A 19 31.51 14.51 -31.69
N SER A 20 31.05 15.06 -32.84
CA SER A 20 29.71 15.62 -32.94
C SER A 20 28.63 14.53 -32.74
N SER A 21 28.84 13.32 -33.25
CA SER A 21 27.91 12.20 -33.02
C SER A 21 27.88 11.73 -31.55
N MET A 22 28.99 11.84 -30.82
CA MET A 22 29.04 11.56 -29.38
C MET A 22 28.31 12.62 -28.54
N ILE A 23 28.34 13.90 -28.96
CA ILE A 23 27.58 14.98 -28.30
C ILE A 23 26.07 14.78 -28.52
N PHE A 24 25.64 14.29 -29.68
CA PHE A 24 24.24 13.92 -29.92
C PHE A 24 23.81 12.67 -29.14
N LEU A 25 24.70 11.72 -28.89
CA LEU A 25 24.40 10.54 -28.05
C LEU A 25 24.30 10.86 -26.56
N GLN A 26 25.00 11.89 -26.06
CA GLN A 26 24.83 12.38 -24.68
C GLN A 26 23.51 13.16 -24.49
N GLY A 27 22.93 13.71 -25.56
CA GLY A 27 21.63 14.39 -25.54
C GLY A 27 20.41 13.46 -25.48
N CYS A 28 20.58 12.14 -25.65
CA CYS A 28 19.49 11.15 -25.54
C CYS A 28 19.42 10.43 -24.19
N PHE A 29 20.31 10.76 -23.23
CA PHE A 29 20.31 10.19 -21.88
C PHE A 29 20.17 11.25 -20.77
N SER A 30 19.69 12.46 -21.09
CA SER A 30 19.07 13.28 -20.05
C SER A 30 17.70 12.68 -19.76
N THR A 31 17.57 11.92 -18.67
CA THR A 31 16.28 11.81 -18.00
C THR A 31 15.84 13.23 -17.70
N GLU A 32 14.96 13.80 -18.54
CA GLU A 32 14.25 15.02 -18.19
C GLU A 32 13.61 14.75 -16.83
N THR A 33 14.20 15.29 -15.77
CA THR A 33 13.46 15.56 -14.55
C THR A 33 12.39 16.55 -14.98
N LYS A 34 11.24 16.02 -15.43
CA LYS A 34 10.02 16.82 -15.56
C LYS A 34 9.84 17.48 -14.21
N ASN A 35 10.02 18.79 -14.15
CA ASN A 35 9.68 19.55 -12.96
C ASN A 35 8.22 19.28 -12.67
N ILE A 36 7.95 18.55 -11.61
CA ILE A 36 6.61 18.32 -11.13
C ILE A 36 6.18 19.59 -10.43
N GLU A 37 4.99 20.06 -10.75
CA GLU A 37 4.39 21.23 -10.10
C GLU A 37 4.26 20.95 -8.60
N ASP A 38 4.44 21.98 -7.77
CA ASP A 38 4.25 21.84 -6.33
C ASP A 38 2.81 21.42 -6.02
N TYR A 39 2.64 20.21 -5.49
CA TYR A 39 1.36 19.57 -5.26
C TYR A 39 1.29 19.00 -3.84
N LYS A 40 0.09 18.99 -3.25
CA LYS A 40 -0.17 18.44 -1.91
C LYS A 40 -0.84 17.08 -1.97
N TYR A 41 -1.77 16.89 -2.91
CA TYR A 41 -2.53 15.64 -3.04
C TYR A 41 -2.33 15.04 -4.43
N ALA A 42 -2.14 13.73 -4.47
CA ALA A 42 -2.12 12.93 -5.69
C ALA A 42 -3.19 11.84 -5.62
N VAL A 43 -4.00 11.73 -6.66
CA VAL A 43 -5.10 10.76 -6.76
C VAL A 43 -4.81 9.78 -7.88
N ILE A 44 -4.98 8.48 -7.60
CA ILE A 44 -4.69 7.40 -8.54
C ILE A 44 -5.98 6.82 -9.09
N TYR A 45 -6.10 6.90 -10.41
CA TYR A 45 -7.12 6.21 -11.20
C TYR A 45 -6.48 5.06 -11.96
N THR A 46 -7.04 3.86 -11.86
CA THR A 46 -6.56 2.71 -12.63
C THR A 46 -7.62 1.62 -12.66
N ASP A 47 -7.49 0.73 -13.62
CA ASP A 47 -8.18 -0.56 -13.64
C ASP A 47 -7.21 -1.65 -14.13
N MET A 48 -7.72 -2.86 -14.41
CA MET A 48 -6.92 -4.00 -14.84
C MET A 48 -6.44 -3.88 -16.31
N PHE A 49 -7.06 -3.00 -17.11
CA PHE A 49 -6.88 -2.93 -18.56
C PHE A 49 -6.17 -1.64 -18.99
N GLU A 50 -6.41 -0.55 -18.29
CA GLU A 50 -5.87 0.77 -18.57
C GLU A 50 -4.72 1.14 -17.64
N LYS A 51 -3.83 1.98 -18.17
CA LYS A 51 -2.68 2.46 -17.41
C LYS A 51 -3.14 3.40 -16.32
N ALA A 52 -2.55 3.26 -15.14
CA ALA A 52 -2.81 4.14 -14.03
C ALA A 52 -2.48 5.59 -14.39
N VAL A 53 -3.36 6.50 -13.96
CA VAL A 53 -3.25 7.93 -14.12
C VAL A 53 -3.23 8.57 -12.74
N ILE A 54 -2.23 9.42 -12.51
CA ILE A 54 -2.07 10.18 -11.26
C ILE A 54 -2.50 11.61 -11.54
N HIS A 55 -3.55 12.08 -10.86
CA HIS A 55 -4.02 13.46 -10.89
C HIS A 55 -3.41 14.23 -9.72
N LEU A 56 -2.85 15.40 -9.97
CA LEU A 56 -2.20 16.24 -8.97
C LEU A 56 -3.07 17.42 -8.60
N TYR A 57 -3.11 17.74 -7.31
CA TYR A 57 -3.86 18.84 -6.74
C TYR A 57 -2.99 19.63 -5.78
N ASN A 58 -3.13 20.95 -5.79
CA ASN A 58 -2.45 21.81 -4.82
C ASN A 58 -3.09 21.73 -3.42
N GLU A 59 -2.50 22.42 -2.46
CA GLU A 59 -3.00 22.52 -1.08
C GLU A 59 -4.44 23.06 -0.99
N LYS A 60 -4.95 23.79 -1.98
CA LYS A 60 -6.36 24.26 -2.02
C LYS A 60 -7.32 23.25 -2.64
N GLY A 61 -6.82 22.11 -3.11
CA GLY A 61 -7.63 21.11 -3.82
C GLY A 61 -7.93 21.49 -5.27
N LYS A 62 -7.16 22.40 -5.87
CA LYS A 62 -7.29 22.74 -7.29
C LYS A 62 -6.45 21.76 -8.11
N PHE A 63 -7.07 21.17 -9.13
CA PHE A 63 -6.39 20.34 -10.11
C PHE A 63 -5.24 21.11 -10.80
N LEU A 64 -4.09 20.45 -10.90
CA LEU A 64 -2.88 20.98 -11.50
C LEU A 64 -2.62 20.29 -12.84
N SER A 65 -2.42 18.98 -12.80
CA SER A 65 -1.99 18.20 -13.95
C SER A 65 -2.30 16.70 -13.75
N LYS A 66 -2.15 15.92 -14.83
CA LYS A 66 -2.27 14.45 -14.79
C LYS A 66 -1.07 13.77 -15.43
N HIS A 67 -0.67 12.65 -14.83
CA HIS A 67 0.51 11.89 -15.20
C HIS A 67 0.13 10.44 -15.48
N LYS A 68 0.34 9.96 -16.70
CA LYS A 68 0.11 8.55 -17.06
C LYS A 68 1.34 7.72 -16.69
N THR A 69 1.13 6.60 -16.02
CA THR A 69 2.19 5.62 -15.72
C THR A 69 2.27 4.56 -16.82
N LYS A 70 3.24 3.64 -16.73
CA LYS A 70 3.28 2.43 -17.59
C LYS A 70 2.56 1.22 -16.96
N TYR A 71 2.09 1.35 -15.73
CA TYR A 71 1.51 0.27 -14.92
C TYR A 71 -0.02 0.32 -14.95
N ARG A 72 -0.67 -0.80 -14.65
CA ARG A 72 -2.12 -0.97 -14.49
C ARG A 72 -2.37 -1.59 -13.13
N GLY A 73 -3.62 -1.59 -12.66
CA GLY A 73 -4.01 -2.27 -11.43
C GLY A 73 -3.27 -1.82 -10.18
N MET A 74 -2.87 -0.55 -10.06
CA MET A 74 -2.30 0.02 -8.82
C MET A 74 -3.39 0.50 -7.84
N PRO A 75 -3.69 -0.14 -6.70
CA PRO A 75 -3.20 -1.41 -6.14
C PRO A 75 -4.28 -2.50 -6.11
N LEU A 76 -4.84 -2.85 -7.27
CA LEU A 76 -6.02 -3.71 -7.41
C LEU A 76 -5.77 -5.21 -7.18
N GLY A 77 -4.56 -5.63 -6.83
CA GLY A 77 -4.27 -7.07 -6.73
C GLY A 77 -3.81 -7.59 -5.37
N ALA A 78 -3.44 -6.77 -4.39
CA ALA A 78 -3.18 -7.27 -3.04
C ALA A 78 -4.51 -7.51 -2.31
N PHE A 79 -4.60 -8.55 -1.47
CA PHE A 79 -5.77 -8.74 -0.63
C PHE A 79 -5.82 -7.62 0.38
N MET A 80 -6.61 -6.59 0.11
CA MET A 80 -6.99 -5.53 1.05
C MET A 80 -5.86 -4.66 1.59
N GLU A 81 -4.60 -4.83 1.15
CA GLU A 81 -3.52 -3.99 1.66
C GLU A 81 -3.53 -2.60 1.04
N ARG A 82 -3.60 -1.61 1.93
CA ARG A 82 -3.42 -0.19 1.60
C ARG A 82 -2.01 0.04 1.07
N PRO A 83 -1.80 1.09 0.27
CA PRO A 83 -0.44 1.53 0.00
C PRO A 83 0.30 1.82 1.32
N ILE A 84 1.58 1.48 1.36
CA ILE A 84 2.45 1.79 2.49
C ILE A 84 3.13 3.13 2.21
N HIS A 85 2.95 4.07 3.12
CA HIS A 85 3.56 5.39 3.05
C HIS A 85 4.77 5.43 3.97
N MET A 86 5.96 5.68 3.40
CA MET A 86 7.19 5.80 4.18
C MET A 86 8.00 6.97 3.64
N ASN A 87 8.16 8.01 4.45
CA ASN A 87 8.86 9.24 4.06
C ASN A 87 8.30 9.82 2.73
N ASN A 88 9.19 10.16 1.81
CA ASN A 88 8.88 10.65 0.46
C ASN A 88 8.51 9.53 -0.54
N LYS A 89 8.08 8.36 -0.06
CA LYS A 89 7.74 7.21 -0.90
C LYS A 89 6.36 6.66 -0.57
N VAL A 90 5.73 6.08 -1.58
CA VAL A 90 4.52 5.27 -1.45
C VAL A 90 4.73 3.97 -2.20
N TYR A 91 4.37 2.86 -1.57
CA TYR A 91 4.53 1.55 -2.15
C TYR A 91 3.17 0.94 -2.51
N TYR A 92 3.12 0.19 -3.60
CA TYR A 92 1.90 -0.44 -4.10
C TYR A 92 2.20 -1.87 -4.52
N ALA A 93 1.36 -2.83 -4.14
CA ALA A 93 1.50 -4.20 -4.62
C ALA A 93 0.63 -4.52 -5.83
N ASN A 94 1.02 -5.62 -6.48
CA ASN A 94 0.30 -6.30 -7.52
C ASN A 94 -0.11 -5.40 -8.72
N PRO A 95 0.79 -4.54 -9.23
CA PRO A 95 0.56 -3.86 -10.50
C PRO A 95 0.69 -4.84 -11.68
N GLN A 96 -0.06 -4.60 -12.75
CA GLN A 96 0.18 -5.26 -14.04
C GLN A 96 1.04 -4.37 -14.95
N SER A 97 2.01 -4.95 -15.67
CA SER A 97 2.74 -4.24 -16.72
C SER A 97 2.78 -5.05 -18.01
N LYS A 98 2.15 -4.54 -19.09
CA LYS A 98 2.08 -5.05 -20.49
C LYS A 98 1.94 -6.58 -20.71
N HIS A 99 2.86 -7.41 -20.21
CA HIS A 99 2.93 -8.87 -20.34
C HIS A 99 3.48 -9.60 -19.09
N ASN A 100 3.82 -8.91 -18.00
CA ASN A 100 4.39 -9.51 -16.78
C ASN A 100 3.32 -9.84 -15.75
N THR A 101 3.52 -11.02 -15.17
CA THR A 101 3.01 -11.50 -13.89
C THR A 101 3.30 -10.49 -12.77
N ASN A 102 2.46 -10.50 -11.74
CA ASN A 102 2.39 -9.49 -10.69
C ASN A 102 3.52 -9.62 -9.65
N GLU A 103 4.74 -9.97 -10.05
CA GLU A 103 5.81 -10.49 -9.17
C GLU A 103 6.69 -9.39 -8.55
N PHE A 104 6.12 -8.22 -8.32
CA PHE A 104 6.84 -7.08 -7.79
C PHE A 104 5.91 -6.15 -7.06
N ILE A 105 6.49 -5.35 -6.18
CA ILE A 105 5.85 -4.14 -5.66
C ILE A 105 6.43 -2.91 -6.37
N LEU A 106 5.67 -1.82 -6.40
CA LEU A 106 6.12 -0.53 -6.87
C LEU A 106 6.58 0.32 -5.72
N GLU A 107 7.68 1.01 -5.90
CA GLU A 107 8.06 2.18 -5.11
C GLU A 107 7.82 3.42 -5.96
N LEU A 108 6.91 4.29 -5.53
CA LEU A 108 6.66 5.61 -6.10
C LEU A 108 7.31 6.67 -5.23
N ASN A 109 8.16 7.51 -5.81
CA ASN A 109 8.70 8.69 -5.15
C ASN A 109 7.70 9.85 -5.27
N LYS A 110 7.24 10.41 -4.14
CA LYS A 110 6.22 11.46 -4.15
C LYS A 110 6.75 12.74 -4.81
N SER A 111 7.96 13.18 -4.50
CA SER A 111 8.52 14.43 -5.06
C SER A 111 8.64 14.47 -6.59
N ASN A 112 8.86 13.33 -7.26
CA ASN A 112 9.11 13.31 -8.71
C ASN A 112 8.29 12.27 -9.50
N LEU A 113 7.34 11.59 -8.84
CA LEU A 113 6.47 10.53 -9.36
C LEU A 113 7.20 9.43 -10.13
N GLN A 114 8.53 9.29 -9.95
CA GLN A 114 9.27 8.19 -10.54
C GLN A 114 8.87 6.90 -9.82
N ILE A 115 8.64 5.87 -10.63
CA ILE A 115 8.23 4.56 -10.15
C ILE A 115 9.35 3.57 -10.46
N LYS A 116 9.78 2.85 -9.43
CA LYS A 116 10.73 1.74 -9.51
C LYS A 116 10.01 0.43 -9.17
N GLU A 117 10.40 -0.65 -9.83
CA GLU A 117 9.98 -2.01 -9.49
C GLU A 117 10.94 -2.60 -8.44
N ILE A 118 10.38 -3.19 -7.39
CA ILE A 118 11.11 -4.02 -6.43
C ILE A 118 10.68 -5.47 -6.71
N PRO A 119 11.54 -6.28 -7.36
CA PRO A 119 11.18 -7.61 -7.81
C PRO A 119 11.08 -8.59 -6.64
N ASN A 120 10.32 -9.66 -6.87
CA ASN A 120 10.34 -10.87 -6.06
C ASN A 120 10.96 -11.98 -6.91
N GLU A 121 12.04 -12.63 -6.46
CA GLU A 121 12.92 -13.43 -7.35
C GLU A 121 12.40 -14.87 -7.65
N ASP A 122 11.17 -15.23 -7.29
CA ASP A 122 10.64 -16.61 -7.39
C ASP A 122 9.24 -16.72 -8.04
N ASP A 123 8.90 -15.84 -8.99
CA ASP A 123 7.56 -15.78 -9.62
C ASP A 123 6.38 -15.65 -8.60
N ILE A 124 6.67 -15.19 -7.38
CA ILE A 124 5.68 -14.96 -6.33
C ILE A 124 4.99 -13.62 -6.58
N ALA A 125 3.72 -13.66 -6.97
CA ALA A 125 2.84 -12.49 -6.96
C ALA A 125 2.54 -12.12 -5.48
N PRO A 126 3.09 -11.01 -4.95
CA PRO A 126 2.84 -10.63 -3.57
C PRO A 126 1.39 -10.21 -3.42
N THR A 127 0.66 -10.97 -2.61
CA THR A 127 -0.69 -10.63 -2.19
C THR A 127 -0.72 -9.88 -0.87
N VAL A 128 0.40 -9.93 -0.13
CA VAL A 128 0.65 -9.34 1.18
C VAL A 128 2.10 -8.88 1.24
N TRP A 129 2.38 -7.71 1.79
CA TRP A 129 3.72 -7.14 1.77
C TRP A 129 3.89 -6.04 2.83
N THR A 130 5.13 -5.80 3.20
CA THR A 130 5.51 -4.65 4.01
C THR A 130 6.94 -4.22 3.68
N VAL A 131 7.34 -3.04 4.12
CA VAL A 131 8.66 -2.48 3.82
C VAL A 131 9.25 -1.81 5.06
N ASP A 132 10.55 -1.95 5.26
CA ASP A 132 11.34 -1.05 6.10
C ASP A 132 12.30 -0.22 5.21
N GLU A 133 13.24 0.52 5.82
CA GLU A 133 14.16 1.38 5.07
C GLU A 133 15.09 0.61 4.10
N GLU A 134 15.38 -0.66 4.37
CA GLU A 134 16.36 -1.45 3.63
C GLU A 134 15.73 -2.60 2.82
N PHE A 135 14.66 -3.20 3.34
CA PHE A 135 14.08 -4.43 2.82
C PHE A 135 12.58 -4.31 2.54
N ALA A 136 12.15 -4.96 1.46
CA ALA A 136 10.77 -5.32 1.23
C ALA A 136 10.56 -6.77 1.67
N TYR A 137 9.45 -7.02 2.36
CA TYR A 137 8.99 -8.34 2.74
C TYR A 137 7.71 -8.61 1.98
N MET A 138 7.68 -9.71 1.24
CA MET A 138 6.64 -9.98 0.26
C MET A 138 6.18 -11.42 0.44
N SER A 139 4.86 -11.63 0.48
CA SER A 139 4.30 -12.96 0.59
C SER A 139 3.14 -13.17 -0.37
N GLY A 140 3.08 -14.37 -0.93
CA GLY A 140 2.03 -14.82 -1.82
C GLY A 140 1.95 -16.34 -1.80
N GLY A 141 0.80 -16.88 -2.18
CA GLY A 141 0.59 -18.32 -2.16
C GLY A 141 -0.86 -18.72 -2.38
N ASP A 142 -1.13 -20.00 -2.13
CA ASP A 142 -2.46 -20.59 -2.25
C ASP A 142 -3.13 -20.73 -0.87
N LEU A 143 -4.24 -21.47 -0.80
CA LEU A 143 -4.99 -21.68 0.44
C LEU A 143 -4.27 -22.56 1.48
N THR A 144 -3.18 -23.22 1.09
CA THR A 144 -2.47 -24.21 1.92
C THR A 144 -1.12 -23.71 2.42
N SER A 145 -0.42 -22.91 1.63
CA SER A 145 0.90 -22.39 1.94
C SER A 145 1.13 -21.03 1.28
N SER A 146 1.97 -20.22 1.92
CA SER A 146 2.45 -18.95 1.37
C SER A 146 3.95 -18.88 1.49
N GLU A 147 4.61 -18.44 0.44
CA GLU A 147 6.03 -18.13 0.50
C GLU A 147 6.21 -16.70 1.01
N LEU A 148 7.18 -16.48 1.89
CA LEU A 148 7.59 -15.17 2.39
C LEU A 148 9.04 -14.93 1.96
N ALA A 149 9.26 -13.88 1.20
CA ALA A 149 10.56 -13.44 0.73
C ALA A 149 10.97 -12.12 1.38
N LYS A 150 12.28 -11.95 1.57
CA LYS A 150 12.94 -10.70 1.98
C LYS A 150 13.85 -10.23 0.86
N THR A 151 13.56 -9.06 0.30
CA THR A 151 14.28 -8.47 -0.83
C THR A 151 14.93 -7.16 -0.43
N ASN A 152 16.21 -6.97 -0.72
CA ASN A 152 16.89 -5.70 -0.50
C ASN A 152 16.40 -4.66 -1.54
N ILE A 153 15.83 -3.55 -1.07
CA ILE A 153 15.17 -2.55 -1.92
C ILE A 153 16.16 -1.88 -2.89
N ALA A 154 17.39 -1.62 -2.43
CA ALA A 154 18.40 -0.92 -3.22
C ALA A 154 18.86 -1.78 -4.41
N THR A 155 19.21 -3.03 -4.13
CA THR A 155 19.79 -3.97 -5.11
C THR A 155 18.75 -4.77 -5.89
N GLY A 156 17.53 -4.88 -5.37
CA GLY A 156 16.47 -5.74 -5.91
C GLY A 156 16.73 -7.24 -5.73
N LYS A 157 17.69 -7.63 -4.89
CA LYS A 157 18.04 -9.05 -4.69
C LYS A 157 17.29 -9.65 -3.52
N GLN A 158 16.78 -10.86 -3.68
CA GLN A 158 16.26 -11.66 -2.58
C GLN A 158 17.43 -12.11 -1.71
N VAL A 159 17.29 -11.95 -0.39
CA VAL A 159 18.33 -12.30 0.59
C VAL A 159 17.92 -13.43 1.52
N ALA A 160 16.63 -13.72 1.63
CA ALA A 160 16.08 -14.85 2.37
C ALA A 160 14.65 -15.16 1.89
N SER A 161 14.23 -16.41 2.02
CA SER A 161 12.84 -16.82 1.92
C SER A 161 12.51 -17.94 2.92
N THR A 162 11.22 -18.07 3.25
CA THR A 162 10.68 -19.16 4.07
C THR A 162 9.25 -19.48 3.63
N GLU A 163 8.79 -20.69 3.89
CA GLU A 163 7.39 -21.07 3.70
C GLU A 163 6.60 -20.87 5.01
N LEU A 164 5.37 -20.38 4.87
CA LEU A 164 4.39 -20.23 5.93
C LEU A 164 3.19 -21.12 5.65
N LYS A 165 2.61 -21.68 6.72
CA LYS A 165 1.39 -22.46 6.60
C LYS A 165 0.17 -21.54 6.41
N GLY A 166 -0.67 -21.89 5.43
CA GLY A 166 -1.90 -21.17 5.10
C GLY A 166 -1.70 -20.03 4.11
N GLN A 167 -2.80 -19.36 3.79
CA GLN A 167 -2.81 -18.19 2.93
C GLN A 167 -2.44 -16.94 3.75
N ALA A 168 -1.41 -16.21 3.36
CA ALA A 168 -1.05 -14.92 3.96
C ALA A 168 -2.09 -13.85 3.61
N ILE A 169 -2.47 -13.03 4.60
CA ILE A 169 -3.53 -12.03 4.48
C ILE A 169 -3.07 -10.62 4.84
N HIS A 170 -2.36 -10.46 5.96
CA HIS A 170 -1.84 -9.16 6.42
C HIS A 170 -0.42 -9.32 6.93
N MET A 171 0.42 -8.30 6.71
CA MET A 171 1.79 -8.26 7.23
C MET A 171 2.15 -6.90 7.82
N ILE A 172 2.68 -6.91 9.05
CA ILE A 172 3.24 -5.72 9.69
C ILE A 172 4.70 -5.99 10.04
N GLU A 173 5.57 -5.04 9.67
CA GLU A 173 6.92 -4.98 10.20
C GLU A 173 6.97 -4.08 11.44
N HIS A 174 7.67 -4.52 12.49
CA HIS A 174 7.96 -3.67 13.64
C HIS A 174 9.22 -4.14 14.36
N SER A 175 10.16 -3.22 14.54
CA SER A 175 11.46 -3.49 15.17
C SER A 175 12.19 -4.64 14.45
N ASP A 176 12.48 -5.74 15.14
CA ASP A 176 13.17 -6.93 14.63
C ASP A 176 12.23 -8.05 14.18
N LYS A 177 10.91 -7.79 14.11
CA LYS A 177 9.88 -8.80 13.85
C LYS A 177 8.95 -8.46 12.70
N LEU A 178 8.46 -9.51 12.04
CA LEU A 178 7.27 -9.45 11.19
C LEU A 178 6.13 -10.16 11.92
N TYR A 179 4.94 -9.60 11.81
CA TYR A 179 3.69 -10.23 12.22
C TYR A 179 2.90 -10.53 10.97
N VAL A 180 2.72 -11.82 10.66
CA VAL A 180 2.03 -12.27 9.46
C VAL A 180 0.77 -13.03 9.85
N LEU A 181 -0.39 -12.49 9.48
CA LEU A 181 -1.64 -13.23 9.59
C LEU A 181 -1.75 -14.21 8.42
N THR A 182 -1.92 -15.50 8.73
CA THR A 182 -2.32 -16.50 7.75
C THR A 182 -3.67 -17.11 8.11
N PHE A 183 -4.48 -17.48 7.10
CA PHE A 183 -5.68 -18.30 7.29
C PHE A 183 -5.42 -19.75 6.93
N ILE A 184 -5.91 -20.65 7.79
CA ILE A 184 -5.88 -22.08 7.55
C ILE A 184 -7.26 -22.53 7.07
N HIS A 185 -7.31 -23.12 5.88
CA HIS A 185 -8.55 -23.57 5.22
C HIS A 185 -8.74 -25.10 5.29
N SER A 186 -8.14 -25.78 6.28
CA SER A 186 -8.05 -27.26 6.29
C SER A 186 -9.39 -28.00 6.30
N ASN A 187 -10.47 -27.37 6.78
CA ASN A 187 -11.84 -27.86 6.73
C ASN A 187 -12.79 -26.64 6.75
N PRO A 188 -13.87 -26.59 5.95
CA PRO A 188 -14.90 -25.56 6.06
C PRO A 188 -15.43 -25.32 7.49
N ASP A 189 -15.44 -26.35 8.34
CA ASP A 189 -15.88 -26.26 9.74
C ASP A 189 -14.76 -25.90 10.74
N ASP A 190 -13.51 -25.75 10.29
CA ASP A 190 -12.33 -25.41 11.13
C ASP A 190 -11.42 -24.41 10.38
N ILE A 191 -12.01 -23.26 9.99
CA ILE A 191 -11.27 -22.11 9.46
C ILE A 191 -10.83 -21.23 10.62
N TYR A 192 -9.53 -20.93 10.68
CA TYR A 192 -8.95 -20.11 11.74
C TYR A 192 -7.76 -19.28 11.24
N GLY A 193 -7.48 -18.20 11.95
CA GLY A 193 -6.30 -17.38 11.75
C GLY A 193 -5.11 -17.83 12.58
N ILE A 194 -3.91 -17.59 12.07
CA ILE A 194 -2.66 -17.70 12.81
C ILE A 194 -1.90 -16.40 12.67
N ILE A 195 -1.50 -15.79 13.77
CA ILE A 195 -0.43 -14.78 13.76
C ILE A 195 0.90 -15.51 13.87
N ASN A 196 1.69 -15.43 12.82
CA ASN A 196 3.07 -15.89 12.78
C ASN A 196 3.97 -14.73 13.18
N VAL A 197 4.73 -14.90 14.26
CA VAL A 197 5.76 -13.94 14.68
C VAL A 197 7.09 -14.43 14.12
N ILE A 198 7.69 -13.64 13.24
CA ILE A 198 8.86 -14.04 12.43
C ILE A 198 10.00 -13.09 12.72
N ASN A 199 11.22 -13.61 12.82
CA ASN A 199 12.43 -12.80 12.95
C ASN A 199 12.77 -12.13 11.60
N LYS A 200 12.84 -10.80 11.53
CA LYS A 200 13.15 -10.07 10.28
C LYS A 200 14.55 -10.37 9.73
N LYS A 201 15.48 -10.79 10.57
CA LYS A 201 16.87 -11.00 10.17
C LYS A 201 17.02 -12.21 9.26
N ASP A 202 16.46 -13.34 9.66
CA ASP A 202 16.65 -14.66 9.02
C ASP A 202 15.34 -15.33 8.61
N LEU A 203 14.20 -14.66 8.79
CA LEU A 203 12.85 -15.15 8.53
C LEU A 203 12.47 -16.42 9.32
N SER A 204 13.18 -16.72 10.42
CA SER A 204 12.81 -17.84 11.29
C SER A 204 11.50 -17.57 12.04
N LEU A 205 10.65 -18.59 12.12
CA LEU A 205 9.43 -18.56 12.93
C LEU A 205 9.80 -18.57 14.42
N ILE A 206 9.40 -17.52 15.14
CA ILE A 206 9.61 -17.39 16.59
C ILE A 206 8.46 -18.09 17.32
N GLU A 207 7.22 -17.77 16.96
CA GLU A 207 6.03 -18.33 17.58
C GLU A 207 4.77 -18.13 16.74
N THR A 208 3.69 -18.82 17.11
CA THR A 208 2.38 -18.70 16.49
C THR A 208 1.28 -18.48 17.54
N ILE A 209 0.28 -17.66 17.21
CA ILE A 209 -0.92 -17.46 18.02
C ILE A 209 -2.15 -17.83 17.19
N LYS A 210 -2.92 -18.85 17.62
CA LYS A 210 -4.15 -19.29 16.95
C LYS A 210 -5.33 -18.39 17.32
N ILE A 211 -6.08 -17.94 16.32
CA ILE A 211 -7.31 -17.16 16.44
C ILE A 211 -8.46 -18.00 15.86
N ASN A 212 -9.35 -18.50 16.71
CA ASN A 212 -10.51 -19.27 16.26
C ASN A 212 -11.56 -18.36 15.60
N ASP A 213 -12.43 -18.95 14.78
CA ASP A 213 -13.58 -18.29 14.14
C ASP A 213 -13.19 -17.06 13.31
N MET A 214 -12.13 -17.20 12.51
CA MET A 214 -11.58 -16.12 11.70
C MET A 214 -11.36 -16.60 10.27
N MET A 215 -12.22 -16.16 9.36
CA MET A 215 -12.17 -16.49 7.93
C MET A 215 -11.74 -15.31 7.07
N TYR A 216 -12.03 -14.08 7.51
CA TYR A 216 -11.68 -12.89 6.75
C TYR A 216 -11.34 -11.72 7.68
N SER A 217 -10.42 -10.87 7.23
CA SER A 217 -10.01 -9.65 7.94
C SER A 217 -9.68 -8.56 6.94
N SER A 218 -10.15 -7.34 7.19
CA SER A 218 -9.91 -6.20 6.30
C SER A 218 -8.67 -5.39 6.62
N ASP A 219 -8.21 -5.39 7.86
CA ASP A 219 -7.05 -4.61 8.27
C ASP A 219 -6.41 -5.17 9.54
N MET A 220 -5.13 -4.85 9.72
CA MET A 220 -4.31 -5.23 10.86
C MET A 220 -3.44 -4.05 11.26
N GLU A 221 -3.37 -3.76 12.56
CA GLU A 221 -2.50 -2.69 13.09
C GLU A 221 -1.84 -3.15 14.39
N LEU A 222 -0.64 -2.63 14.66
CA LEU A 222 0.10 -2.90 15.89
C LEU A 222 0.16 -1.62 16.74
N VAL A 223 -0.29 -1.71 17.99
CA VAL A 223 -0.11 -0.63 18.97
C VAL A 223 0.57 -1.19 20.21
N ASP A 224 1.78 -0.69 20.50
CA ASP A 224 2.65 -1.22 21.54
C ASP A 224 2.87 -2.74 21.43
N ASN A 225 2.24 -3.51 22.33
CA ASN A 225 2.31 -4.98 22.35
C ASN A 225 0.96 -5.65 21.98
N ASP A 226 0.00 -4.87 21.50
CA ASP A 226 -1.32 -5.34 21.14
C ASP A 226 -1.50 -5.26 19.61
N LEU A 227 -1.77 -6.40 18.99
CA LEU A 227 -2.17 -6.49 17.59
C LEU A 227 -3.69 -6.38 17.51
N PHE A 228 -4.18 -5.49 16.65
CA PHE A 228 -5.58 -5.30 16.36
C PHE A 228 -5.90 -5.85 14.98
N LEU A 229 -7.03 -6.51 14.84
CA LEU A 229 -7.51 -7.10 13.59
C LEU A 229 -8.96 -6.74 13.39
N VAL A 230 -9.28 -6.15 12.25
CA VAL A 230 -10.66 -5.91 11.86
C VAL A 230 -11.22 -7.22 11.31
N LYS A 231 -12.18 -7.81 12.04
CA LYS A 231 -12.87 -9.02 11.57
C LYS A 231 -14.02 -8.61 10.68
N THR A 232 -14.09 -9.21 9.50
CA THR A 232 -15.14 -8.95 8.50
C THR A 232 -16.12 -10.10 8.40
N SER A 233 -15.63 -11.35 8.45
CA SER A 233 -16.46 -12.55 8.42
C SER A 233 -15.99 -13.66 9.35
N ASP A 234 -16.94 -14.40 9.90
CA ASP A 234 -16.75 -15.69 10.59
C ASP A 234 -17.03 -16.91 9.70
N GLY A 235 -17.26 -16.68 8.39
CA GLY A 235 -17.63 -17.70 7.42
C GLY A 235 -19.13 -17.96 7.26
N LYS A 236 -19.99 -17.27 8.03
CA LYS A 236 -21.46 -17.34 7.91
C LYS A 236 -22.10 -15.99 7.61
N ASP A 237 -21.59 -14.92 8.22
CA ASP A 237 -22.00 -13.53 7.96
C ASP A 237 -20.79 -12.75 7.41
N ASN A 238 -20.97 -11.98 6.33
CA ASN A 238 -19.93 -11.15 5.73
C ASN A 238 -19.84 -9.75 6.37
N GLN A 239 -20.66 -9.49 7.41
CA GLN A 239 -20.78 -8.18 8.05
C GLN A 239 -20.61 -8.30 9.57
N SER A 240 -19.38 -8.57 10.01
CA SER A 240 -19.01 -8.52 11.42
C SER A 240 -18.88 -7.07 11.92
N ASN A 241 -19.02 -6.91 13.24
CA ASN A 241 -18.73 -5.68 13.99
C ASN A 241 -17.66 -5.93 15.06
N GLU A 242 -16.84 -6.97 14.91
CA GLU A 242 -15.83 -7.35 15.90
C GLU A 242 -14.44 -6.81 15.51
N LEU A 243 -13.80 -6.12 16.44
CA LEU A 243 -12.37 -5.87 16.44
C LEU A 243 -11.71 -6.89 17.37
N ILE A 244 -10.73 -7.64 16.87
CA ILE A 244 -9.98 -8.61 17.68
C ILE A 244 -8.72 -7.93 18.18
N LYS A 245 -8.48 -7.97 19.49
CA LYS A 245 -7.27 -7.48 20.14
C LYS A 245 -6.46 -8.66 20.66
N ILE A 246 -5.19 -8.75 20.31
CA ILE A 246 -4.28 -9.82 20.69
C ILE A 246 -3.08 -9.22 21.40
N ASN A 247 -2.94 -9.51 22.69
CA ASN A 247 -1.74 -9.13 23.41
C ASN A 247 -0.60 -10.10 23.08
N LEU A 248 0.44 -9.61 22.41
CA LEU A 248 1.55 -10.43 21.92
C LEU A 248 2.41 -11.02 23.05
N LYS A 249 2.42 -10.39 24.24
CA LYS A 249 3.22 -10.85 25.38
C LYS A 249 2.59 -12.03 26.11
N ASN A 250 1.29 -11.95 26.40
CA ASN A 250 0.58 -12.97 27.19
C ASN A 250 -0.41 -13.80 26.36
N LYS A 251 -0.53 -13.51 25.06
CA LYS A 251 -1.36 -14.24 24.08
C LYS A 251 -2.85 -14.18 24.35
N LYS A 252 -3.28 -13.22 25.19
CA LYS A 252 -4.70 -12.99 25.47
C LYS A 252 -5.37 -12.41 24.23
N ILE A 253 -6.47 -13.03 23.83
CA ILE A 253 -7.33 -12.58 22.74
C ILE A 253 -8.61 -12.00 23.35
N GLU A 254 -8.94 -10.77 23.00
CA GLU A 254 -10.15 -10.07 23.40
C GLU A 254 -10.94 -9.65 22.15
N LYS A 255 -12.27 -9.70 22.24
CA LYS A 255 -13.15 -9.19 21.19
C LYS A 255 -13.78 -7.90 21.66
N ILE A 256 -13.70 -6.87 20.84
CA ILE A 256 -14.30 -5.56 21.07
C ILE A 256 -15.43 -5.39 20.05
N THR A 257 -16.66 -5.22 20.54
CA THR A 257 -17.83 -5.03 19.68
C THR A 257 -17.98 -3.56 19.32
N LEU A 258 -17.97 -3.26 18.03
CA LEU A 258 -18.21 -1.92 17.49
C LEU A 258 -19.72 -1.67 17.25
N PRO A 259 -20.16 -0.40 17.29
CA PRO A 259 -21.58 -0.03 17.21
C PRO A 259 -22.17 -0.07 15.78
N PHE A 260 -21.44 -0.61 14.81
CA PHE A 260 -21.88 -0.83 13.43
C PHE A 260 -21.12 -2.00 12.81
N LYS A 261 -21.72 -2.62 11.79
CA LYS A 261 -21.16 -3.72 10.99
C LYS A 261 -20.44 -3.21 9.74
N SER A 262 -19.80 -4.12 9.01
CA SER A 262 -19.07 -3.85 7.75
C SER A 262 -17.90 -2.92 8.01
N LEU A 263 -16.92 -3.43 8.76
CA LEU A 263 -15.71 -2.72 9.09
C LEU A 263 -14.72 -2.81 7.93
N SER A 264 -14.02 -1.73 7.61
CA SER A 264 -13.01 -1.69 6.54
C SER A 264 -11.64 -1.34 7.09
N ASP A 265 -11.31 -0.05 7.12
CA ASP A 265 -9.94 0.41 7.37
C ASP A 265 -9.74 0.72 8.85
N MET A 266 -8.51 0.54 9.32
CA MET A 266 -8.06 0.90 10.64
C MET A 266 -6.92 1.90 10.57
N HIS A 267 -6.98 2.94 11.39
CA HIS A 267 -5.92 3.95 11.48
C HIS A 267 -5.54 4.17 12.93
N VAL A 268 -4.26 4.04 13.24
CA VAL A 268 -3.72 4.36 14.57
C VAL A 268 -3.28 5.81 14.59
N HIS A 269 -3.71 6.58 15.59
CA HIS A 269 -3.19 7.93 15.83
C HIS A 269 -3.20 8.28 17.29
N LYS A 270 -2.02 8.60 17.82
CA LYS A 270 -1.79 8.85 19.26
C LYS A 270 -2.37 7.68 20.09
N ASP A 271 -3.27 7.95 21.03
CA ASP A 271 -3.91 6.99 21.92
C ASP A 271 -5.28 6.47 21.41
N HIS A 272 -5.51 6.54 20.10
CA HIS A 272 -6.78 6.16 19.48
C HIS A 272 -6.59 5.26 18.26
N ILE A 273 -7.60 4.41 18.03
CA ILE A 273 -7.78 3.67 16.79
C ILE A 273 -9.07 4.14 16.13
N PHE A 274 -8.99 4.48 14.85
CA PHE A 274 -10.12 4.89 14.03
C PHE A 274 -10.47 3.77 13.06
N ILE A 275 -11.70 3.25 13.14
CA ILE A 275 -12.18 2.18 12.27
C ILE A 275 -13.29 2.73 11.38
N THR A 276 -13.15 2.60 10.07
CA THR A 276 -14.17 3.03 9.11
C THR A 276 -15.20 1.94 8.83
N GLN A 277 -16.42 2.36 8.54
CA GLN A 277 -17.41 1.52 7.92
C GLN A 277 -17.15 1.45 6.41
N GLY A 278 -17.12 0.24 5.85
CA GLY A 278 -17.00 0.00 4.43
C GLY A 278 -17.48 -1.41 4.07
N ASP A 279 -18.11 -1.53 2.91
CA ASP A 279 -18.55 -2.82 2.38
C ASP A 279 -17.63 -3.23 1.22
N ILE A 280 -17.20 -4.50 1.21
CA ILE A 280 -16.30 -5.03 0.18
C ILE A 280 -16.92 -5.00 -1.23
N GLN A 281 -18.25 -5.01 -1.32
CA GLN A 281 -19.02 -4.89 -2.57
C GLN A 281 -19.30 -3.42 -2.92
N ARG A 282 -18.83 -2.47 -2.09
CA ARG A 282 -19.07 -1.02 -2.20
C ARG A 282 -20.55 -0.63 -2.17
N GLU A 283 -21.37 -1.44 -1.51
CA GLU A 283 -22.75 -1.08 -1.21
C GLU A 283 -22.82 0.16 -0.30
N PRO A 284 -23.83 1.03 -0.44
CA PRO A 284 -23.97 2.22 0.39
C PRO A 284 -23.99 1.88 1.89
N THR A 285 -23.25 2.65 2.68
CA THR A 285 -23.15 2.44 4.13
C THR A 285 -23.77 3.58 4.92
N GLU A 286 -23.70 3.51 6.26
CA GLU A 286 -24.05 4.63 7.14
C GLU A 286 -22.86 5.61 7.32
N LYS A 287 -21.74 5.37 6.62
CA LYS A 287 -20.57 6.26 6.55
C LYS A 287 -19.97 6.54 7.92
N LYS A 288 -20.03 5.54 8.81
CA LYS A 288 -19.62 5.67 10.20
C LYS A 288 -18.10 5.50 10.37
N ILE A 289 -17.58 6.14 11.41
CA ILE A 289 -16.23 5.97 11.90
C ILE A 289 -16.30 5.77 13.41
N ALA A 290 -15.70 4.69 13.91
CA ALA A 290 -15.52 4.45 15.34
C ALA A 290 -14.16 4.99 15.78
N LYS A 291 -14.11 5.81 16.83
CA LYS A 291 -12.88 6.21 17.54
C LYS A 291 -12.80 5.43 18.85
N LEU A 292 -11.97 4.39 18.87
CA LEU A 292 -11.67 3.61 20.06
C LEU A 292 -10.57 4.29 20.87
N HIS A 293 -10.85 4.57 22.14
CA HIS A 293 -9.89 5.12 23.09
C HIS A 293 -9.12 3.99 23.76
N LEU A 294 -7.82 3.88 23.50
CA LEU A 294 -6.99 2.76 23.96
C LEU A 294 -6.89 2.69 25.50
N ASN A 295 -7.00 3.84 26.18
CA ASN A 295 -6.85 3.95 27.63
C ASN A 295 -8.13 3.69 28.43
N SER A 296 -9.31 3.72 27.79
CA SER A 296 -10.60 3.64 28.51
C SER A 296 -11.62 2.69 27.90
N SER A 297 -11.29 2.05 26.76
CA SER A 297 -12.21 1.24 25.96
C SER A 297 -13.49 1.99 25.52
N LYS A 298 -13.53 3.31 25.70
CA LYS A 298 -14.61 4.17 25.21
C LYS A 298 -14.59 4.15 23.67
N ILE A 299 -15.77 4.11 23.06
CA ILE A 299 -15.93 4.22 21.61
C ILE A 299 -16.83 5.41 21.32
N ASP A 300 -16.29 6.39 20.61
CA ASP A 300 -17.08 7.48 20.02
C ASP A 300 -17.39 7.15 18.55
N VAL A 301 -18.53 7.62 18.05
CA VAL A 301 -18.95 7.38 16.65
C VAL A 301 -19.19 8.70 15.94
N PHE A 302 -18.64 8.79 14.74
CA PHE A 302 -18.80 9.93 13.85
C PHE A 302 -19.34 9.46 12.50
N THR A 303 -19.84 10.39 11.70
CA THR A 303 -20.34 10.12 10.35
C THR A 303 -19.75 11.11 9.37
N THR A 304 -19.25 10.61 8.25
CA THR A 304 -18.81 11.42 7.12
C THR A 304 -19.97 11.69 6.16
N GLU A 305 -19.83 12.69 5.30
CA GLU A 305 -20.89 12.99 4.33
C GLU A 305 -20.83 12.06 3.11
N ILE A 306 -19.65 11.50 2.84
CA ILE A 306 -19.37 10.55 1.75
C ILE A 306 -18.97 9.17 2.27
N GLU A 307 -18.97 8.18 1.38
CA GLU A 307 -18.41 6.85 1.66
C GLU A 307 -16.90 6.93 1.90
N ASN A 308 -16.38 6.07 2.78
CA ASN A 308 -14.97 6.03 3.13
C ASN A 308 -14.23 4.97 2.30
N TYR A 309 -14.27 5.06 0.97
CA TYR A 309 -13.65 4.04 0.11
C TYR A 309 -12.13 3.98 0.25
N VAL A 310 -11.51 5.13 0.46
CA VAL A 310 -10.10 5.24 0.83
C VAL A 310 -9.98 6.32 1.88
N SER A 311 -9.27 6.02 2.96
CA SER A 311 -9.05 6.96 4.06
C SER A 311 -7.61 6.90 4.56
N TYR A 312 -7.14 8.00 5.16
CA TYR A 312 -5.85 8.08 5.84
C TYR A 312 -5.92 9.04 7.02
N ILE A 313 -4.99 8.87 7.95
CA ILE A 313 -4.62 9.91 8.91
C ILE A 313 -3.29 10.53 8.48
N HIS A 314 -3.26 11.86 8.41
CA HIS A 314 -2.05 12.63 8.18
C HIS A 314 -2.03 13.81 9.14
N GLU A 315 -0.95 13.92 9.92
CA GLU A 315 -0.88 14.84 11.07
C GLU A 315 -2.10 14.66 11.99
N ASP A 316 -2.84 15.73 12.30
CA ASP A 316 -4.05 15.69 13.14
C ASP A 316 -5.36 15.70 12.32
N GLN A 317 -5.31 15.19 11.08
CA GLN A 317 -6.44 15.18 10.15
C GLN A 317 -6.83 13.77 9.70
N PHE A 318 -8.14 13.51 9.67
CA PHE A 318 -8.73 12.37 8.99
C PHE A 318 -9.15 12.78 7.58
N ILE A 319 -8.61 12.10 6.57
CA ILE A 319 -8.78 12.45 5.17
C ILE A 319 -9.42 11.26 4.48
N THR A 320 -10.54 11.48 3.78
CA THR A 320 -11.32 10.41 3.15
C THR A 320 -11.80 10.80 1.76
N SER A 321 -12.03 9.79 0.92
CA SER A 321 -12.54 9.95 -0.43
C SER A 321 -13.45 8.81 -0.85
N ASP A 322 -14.48 9.15 -1.61
CA ASP A 322 -15.35 8.24 -2.36
C ASP A 322 -14.99 8.17 -3.85
N GLY A 323 -13.88 8.79 -4.25
CA GLY A 323 -13.45 8.92 -5.65
C GLY A 323 -14.08 10.08 -6.43
N THR A 324 -15.06 10.79 -5.86
CA THR A 324 -15.66 12.00 -6.46
C THR A 324 -15.14 13.28 -5.81
N LYS A 325 -14.77 13.20 -4.53
CA LYS A 325 -14.25 14.32 -3.75
C LYS A 325 -13.29 13.82 -2.65
N ILE A 326 -12.53 14.74 -2.08
CA ILE A 326 -11.77 14.53 -0.84
C ILE A 326 -12.38 15.40 0.25
N GLN A 327 -12.58 14.83 1.44
CA GLN A 327 -13.00 15.52 2.65
C GLN A 327 -11.93 15.39 3.73
N ILE A 328 -11.67 16.50 4.44
CA ILE A 328 -10.65 16.61 5.49
C ILE A 328 -11.36 17.01 6.78
N TYR A 329 -11.16 16.22 7.82
CA TYR A 329 -11.78 16.38 9.13
C TYR A 329 -10.70 16.54 10.20
N ASN A 330 -10.95 17.42 11.17
CA ASN A 330 -10.13 17.54 12.36
C ASN A 330 -10.31 16.30 13.27
N LEU A 331 -9.24 15.65 13.73
CA LEU A 331 -9.36 14.43 14.54
C LEU A 331 -9.84 14.65 15.99
N ASP A 332 -9.73 15.87 16.52
CA ASP A 332 -10.15 16.17 17.89
C ASP A 332 -11.67 16.25 18.01
N ASN A 333 -12.32 16.92 17.05
CA ASN A 333 -13.76 17.20 17.10
C ASN A 333 -14.56 16.66 15.90
N PHE A 334 -13.91 15.99 14.94
CA PHE A 334 -14.50 15.49 13.69
C PHE A 334 -15.29 16.53 12.89
N LYS A 335 -14.95 17.81 13.03
CA LYS A 335 -15.52 18.86 12.18
C LYS A 335 -14.81 18.85 10.82
N LYS A 336 -15.59 18.87 9.74
CA LYS A 336 -15.06 19.02 8.38
C LYS A 336 -14.38 20.39 8.25
N GLU A 337 -13.10 20.38 7.92
CA GLU A 337 -12.28 21.58 7.71
C GLU A 337 -12.20 21.96 6.24
N LYS A 338 -12.12 20.97 5.36
CA LYS A 338 -11.96 21.18 3.92
C LYS A 338 -12.68 20.12 3.09
N GLU A 339 -13.10 20.51 1.90
CA GLU A 339 -13.59 19.62 0.86
C GLU A 339 -13.17 20.18 -0.50
N PHE A 340 -12.84 19.30 -1.44
CA PHE A 340 -12.69 19.66 -2.84
C PHE A 340 -13.09 18.49 -3.75
N LYS A 341 -13.60 18.82 -4.93
CA LYS A 341 -13.99 17.84 -5.93
C LYS A 341 -12.77 17.33 -6.68
N LEU A 342 -12.83 16.05 -7.05
CA LEU A 342 -11.85 15.43 -7.92
C LEU A 342 -12.31 15.55 -9.38
N GLU A 343 -11.36 15.79 -10.27
CA GLU A 343 -11.56 15.59 -11.70
C GLU A 343 -11.69 14.08 -11.95
N GLY A 344 -12.77 13.66 -12.62
CA GLY A 344 -12.95 12.26 -12.98
C GLY A 344 -11.91 11.80 -14.01
N ASP A 345 -11.66 10.49 -14.04
CA ASP A 345 -10.92 9.84 -15.12
C ASP A 345 -11.76 8.69 -15.69
N GLU A 346 -11.34 8.12 -16.82
CA GLU A 346 -12.02 6.98 -17.46
C GLU A 346 -11.86 5.70 -16.62
N SER A 347 -10.75 5.60 -15.89
CA SER A 347 -10.46 4.49 -14.97
C SER A 347 -11.03 4.72 -13.57
N LEU A 348 -11.08 3.64 -12.78
CA LEU A 348 -11.62 3.65 -11.42
C LEU A 348 -10.70 4.38 -10.44
N PHE A 349 -11.29 5.14 -9.52
CA PHE A 349 -10.57 5.63 -8.34
C PHE A 349 -10.17 4.44 -7.45
N THR A 350 -8.90 4.44 -7.03
CA THR A 350 -8.33 3.32 -6.26
C THR A 350 -7.57 3.78 -5.02
N SER A 351 -6.92 4.94 -5.05
CA SER A 351 -6.11 5.43 -3.94
C SER A 351 -5.83 6.93 -4.09
N PHE A 352 -5.38 7.56 -3.01
CA PHE A 352 -4.71 8.85 -3.04
C PHE A 352 -3.54 8.85 -2.06
N PHE A 353 -2.64 9.83 -2.20
CA PHE A 353 -1.56 10.06 -1.24
C PHE A 353 -1.25 11.55 -1.09
N ILE A 354 -0.59 11.88 0.02
CA ILE A 354 -0.23 13.24 0.40
C ILE A 354 1.29 13.40 0.27
N ASN A 355 1.70 14.52 -0.33
CA ASN A 355 3.07 14.96 -0.47
C ASN A 355 3.39 16.00 0.62
N ASP A 356 4.57 15.94 1.21
CA ASP A 356 4.97 16.74 2.37
C ASP A 356 5.91 17.88 2.02
#